data_AF-X0XR21-F1
#
_entry.id   AF-X0XR21-F1
#
_cell.length_a   1.000
_cell.length_b   1.000
_cell.length_c   1.000
_cell.angle_alpha   90.00
_cell.angle_beta   90.00
_cell.angle_gamma   90.00
#
_symmetry.space_group_name_H-M   'P 1'
#
loop_
_entity.id
_entity.type
_entity.pdbx_description
1 polymer ?
#
loop_
_entity_poly.entity_id
_entity_poly.type
_entity_poly.pdbx_seq_one_letter_code
_entity_poly.pdbx_strand_id
1 'polypeptide(L)'
;MGPIAVRKCTEILKNVRTVLAIEMMSSAQAFEFHEGRRPGKGTGVAYDLIRTKVPKLVNDRVLYPDIEAIRQMVEDCTILDAVEAEIGPLSLARDMELPKPNVPV
;
A
#
# COMPACT_ATOMS: atom_id res chain seq x y z
N MET A 1 -24.19 4.06 19.62
CA MET A 1 -24.00 3.46 18.28
C MET A 1 -22.86 4.11 17.48
N GLY A 2 -22.66 5.44 17.50
CA GLY A 2 -21.55 6.11 16.78
C GLY A 2 -20.11 5.71 17.17
N PRO A 3 -19.71 5.72 18.45
CA PRO A 3 -18.33 5.37 18.84
C PRO A 3 -17.90 3.94 18.47
N ILE A 4 -18.86 3.01 18.46
CA ILE A 4 -18.62 1.61 18.05
C ILE A 4 -18.39 1.53 16.54
N ALA A 5 -19.17 2.28 15.75
CA ALA A 5 -18.99 2.34 14.30
C ALA A 5 -17.60 2.88 13.93
N VAL A 6 -17.13 3.94 14.60
CA VAL A 6 -15.78 4.49 14.38
C VAL A 6 -14.70 3.45 14.70
N ARG A 7 -14.78 2.77 15.85
CA ARG A 7 -13.81 1.71 16.22
C ARG A 7 -13.75 0.59 15.19
N LYS A 8 -14.91 0.09 14.75
CA LYS A 8 -14.98 -0.94 13.71
C LYS A 8 -14.41 -0.46 12.37
N CYS A 9 -14.67 0.79 11.99
CA CYS A 9 -14.09 1.37 10.78
C CYS A 9 -12.55 1.41 10.87
N THR A 10 -11.99 1.83 12.01
CA THR A 10 -10.54 1.82 12.23
C THR A 10 -9.95 0.40 12.12
N GLU A 11 -10.62 -0.60 12.68
CA GLU A 11 -10.20 -2.01 12.55
C GLU A 11 -10.25 -2.50 11.09
N ILE A 12 -11.31 -2.17 10.36
CA ILE A 12 -11.45 -2.50 8.94
C ILE A 12 -10.31 -1.85 8.13
N LEU A 13 -10.04 -0.56 8.33
CA LEU A 13 -8.94 0.13 7.64
C LEU A 13 -7.60 -0.53 7.92
N LYS A 14 -7.32 -0.90 9.18
CA LYS A 14 -6.10 -1.63 9.54
C LYS A 14 -6.00 -2.96 8.79
N ASN A 15 -7.08 -3.73 8.73
CA ASN A 15 -7.10 -5.02 8.06
C ASN A 15 -6.91 -4.88 6.54
N VAL A 16 -7.58 -3.92 5.91
CA VAL A 16 -7.46 -3.66 4.47
C VAL A 16 -6.03 -3.27 4.12
N ARG A 17 -5.38 -2.39 4.90
CA ARG A 17 -3.97 -2.03 4.69
C ARG A 17 -3.06 -3.26 4.76
N THR A 18 -3.31 -4.19 5.68
CA THR A 18 -2.55 -5.44 5.77
C THR A 18 -2.76 -6.33 4.54
N VAL A 19 -4.00 -6.46 4.05
CA VAL A 19 -4.30 -7.23 2.83
C VAL A 19 -3.56 -6.63 1.63
N LEU A 20 -3.63 -5.31 1.45
CA LEU A 20 -2.91 -4.61 0.39
C LEU A 20 -1.39 -4.81 0.50
N ALA A 21 -0.84 -4.78 1.72
CA ALA A 21 0.58 -5.02 1.94
C ALA A 21 1.02 -6.43 1.50
N ILE A 22 0.22 -7.45 1.82
CA ILE A 22 0.49 -8.84 1.39
C ILE A 22 0.40 -8.97 -0.13
N GLU A 23 -0.60 -8.34 -0.74
CA GLU A 23 -0.78 -8.32 -2.19
C GLU A 23 0.43 -7.68 -2.88
N MET A 24 0.82 -6.48 -2.45
CA MET A 24 1.97 -5.76 -3.00
C MET A 24 3.29 -6.53 -2.83
N MET A 25 3.51 -7.18 -1.67
CA MET A 25 4.67 -8.04 -1.45
C MET A 25 4.70 -9.21 -2.45
N SER A 26 3.55 -9.85 -2.64
CA SER A 26 3.39 -10.98 -3.56
C SER A 26 3.58 -10.55 -5.00
N SER A 27 3.05 -9.40 -5.41
CA SER A 27 3.23 -8.82 -6.74
C SER A 27 4.68 -8.46 -7.01
N ALA A 28 5.38 -7.85 -6.05
CA ALA A 28 6.80 -7.50 -6.19
C ALA A 28 7.65 -8.76 -6.40
N GLN A 29 7.38 -9.84 -5.66
CA GLN A 29 8.04 -11.12 -5.86
C GLN A 29 7.67 -11.75 -7.21
N ALA A 30 6.40 -11.68 -7.63
CA ALA A 30 5.94 -12.26 -8.89
C ALA A 30 6.64 -11.65 -10.11
N PHE A 31 6.92 -10.34 -10.10
CA PHE A 31 7.68 -9.70 -11.17
C PHE A 31 9.08 -10.30 -11.38
N GLU A 32 9.71 -10.78 -10.32
CA GLU A 32 11.06 -11.34 -10.39
C GLU A 32 11.09 -12.78 -10.87
N PHE A 33 9.96 -13.47 -10.85
CA PHE A 33 9.81 -14.78 -11.49
C PHE A 33 9.56 -14.65 -12.99
N HIS A 34 9.20 -13.44 -13.46
CA HIS A 34 8.95 -13.18 -14.87
C HIS A 34 10.17 -12.52 -15.52
N GLU A 35 11.17 -13.35 -15.87
CA GLU A 35 12.40 -12.87 -16.51
C GLU A 35 12.12 -12.05 -17.78
N GLY A 36 12.81 -10.92 -17.92
CA GLY A 36 12.79 -10.08 -19.13
C GLY A 36 11.64 -9.09 -19.26
N ARG A 37 10.71 -8.99 -18.29
CA ARG A 37 9.66 -7.96 -18.28
C ARG A 37 9.92 -6.91 -17.21
N ARG A 38 9.80 -5.65 -17.59
CA ARG A 38 9.84 -4.52 -16.65
C ARG A 38 8.41 -4.14 -16.25
N PRO A 39 8.17 -3.76 -14.99
CA PRO A 39 6.91 -3.13 -14.59
C PRO A 39 6.62 -1.89 -15.46
N GLY A 40 5.35 -1.47 -15.50
CA GLY A 40 4.97 -0.18 -16.07
C GLY A 40 5.55 0.98 -15.24
N LYS A 41 5.50 2.22 -15.75
CA LYS A 41 6.13 3.37 -15.08
C LYS A 41 5.74 3.52 -13.60
N GLY A 42 4.43 3.56 -13.30
CA GLY A 42 3.95 3.67 -11.92
C GLY A 42 4.23 2.42 -11.08
N THR A 43 3.96 1.23 -11.62
CA THR A 43 4.21 -0.03 -10.87
C THR A 43 5.69 -0.30 -10.64
N GLY A 44 6.57 0.23 -11.48
CA GLY A 44 8.02 0.18 -11.32
C GLY A 44 8.47 0.99 -10.10
N VAL A 45 7.95 2.21 -9.94
CA VAL A 45 8.24 3.03 -8.75
C VAL A 45 7.78 2.34 -7.47
N ALA A 46 6.56 1.77 -7.47
CA ALA A 46 6.07 1.01 -6.32
C ALA A 46 6.95 -0.22 -6.02
N TYR A 47 7.36 -0.97 -7.05
CA TYR A 47 8.27 -2.11 -6.91
C TYR A 47 9.62 -1.69 -6.31
N ASP A 48 10.25 -0.66 -6.88
CA ASP A 48 11.56 -0.18 -6.45
C ASP A 48 11.51 0.29 -4.99
N LEU A 49 10.46 1.05 -4.62
CA LEU A 49 10.24 1.52 -3.26
C LEU A 49 10.09 0.35 -2.27
N ILE A 50 9.27 -0.65 -2.62
CA ILE A 50 9.12 -1.86 -1.79
C ILE A 50 10.47 -2.55 -1.59
N ARG A 51 11.29 -2.66 -2.64
CA ARG A 51 12.61 -3.30 -2.56
C ARG A 51 13.65 -2.54 -1.75
N THR A 52 13.43 -1.25 -1.45
CA THR A 52 14.27 -0.52 -0.49
C THR A 52 14.06 -0.97 0.96
N LYS A 53 12.88 -1.52 1.29
CA LYS A 53 12.51 -1.93 2.66
C LYS A 53 12.38 -3.43 2.83
N VAL A 54 11.91 -4.12 1.79
CA VAL A 54 11.59 -5.54 1.79
C VAL A 54 12.44 -6.26 0.75
N PRO A 55 13.50 -6.99 1.18
CA PRO A 55 14.38 -7.69 0.26
C PRO A 55 13.63 -8.84 -0.45
N LYS A 56 14.14 -9.26 -1.61
CA LYS A 56 13.64 -10.43 -2.33
C LYS A 56 13.52 -11.65 -1.40
N LEU A 57 12.43 -12.39 -1.52
CA LEU A 57 12.26 -13.64 -0.80
C LEU A 57 13.00 -14.74 -1.58
N VAL A 58 14.16 -15.16 -1.07
CA VAL A 58 15.01 -16.21 -1.68
C VAL A 58 14.83 -17.53 -0.95
N ASN A 59 14.86 -17.48 0.38
CA ASN A 59 14.59 -18.60 1.26
C ASN A 59 13.46 -18.20 2.21
N ASP A 60 12.79 -19.18 2.79
CA ASP A 60 11.77 -18.96 3.80
C ASP A 60 12.32 -18.13 4.96
N ARG A 61 11.53 -17.14 5.36
CA ARG A 61 11.80 -16.28 6.51
C ARG A 61 10.49 -15.86 7.15
N VAL A 62 10.60 -15.23 8.30
CA VAL A 62 9.45 -14.63 8.97
C VAL A 62 8.96 -13.43 8.15
N LEU A 63 7.70 -13.48 7.69
CA LEU A 63 7.14 -12.48 6.76
C LEU A 63 6.45 -11.31 7.45
N TYR A 64 6.06 -11.42 8.73
CA TYR A 64 5.35 -10.33 9.41
C TYR A 64 6.11 -8.98 9.41
N PRO A 65 7.46 -8.92 9.53
CA PRO A 65 8.19 -7.65 9.47
C PRO A 65 8.10 -7.02 8.09
N ASP A 66 8.16 -7.83 7.02
CA ASP A 66 8.07 -7.36 5.65
C ASP A 66 6.67 -6.82 5.33
N ILE A 67 5.63 -7.56 5.76
CA ILE A 67 4.23 -7.15 5.61
C ILE A 67 4.00 -5.84 6.37
N GLU A 68 4.51 -5.72 7.59
CA GLU A 68 4.36 -4.51 8.40
C GLU A 68 5.07 -3.30 7.77
N ALA A 69 6.26 -3.48 7.20
CA ALA A 69 6.97 -2.42 6.50
C ALA A 69 6.16 -1.90 5.30
N ILE A 70 5.55 -2.78 4.51
CA ILE A 70 4.70 -2.38 3.38
C ILE A 70 3.39 -1.76 3.88
N ARG A 71 2.78 -2.31 4.94
CA ARG A 71 1.57 -1.77 5.56
C ARG A 71 1.77 -0.31 5.99
N GLN A 72 2.94 0.01 6.57
CA GLN A 72 3.30 1.38 6.95
C GLN A 72 3.38 2.30 5.73
N MET A 73 4.05 1.87 4.65
CA MET A 73 4.15 2.64 3.40
C MET A 73 2.79 2.86 2.70
N VAL A 74 1.80 1.99 2.95
CA VAL A 74 0.42 2.17 2.50
C VAL A 74 -0.34 3.11 3.44
N GLU A 75 -0.09 3.02 4.75
CA GLU A 75 -0.76 3.84 5.77
C GLU A 75 -0.37 5.31 5.71
N ASP A 76 0.91 5.61 5.45
CA ASP A 76 1.45 6.96 5.33
C ASP A 76 1.41 7.53 3.90
N CYS A 77 0.79 6.80 2.96
CA CYS A 77 0.68 7.13 1.55
C CYS A 77 2.02 7.21 0.78
N THR A 78 3.16 6.77 1.33
CA THR A 78 4.46 6.85 0.65
C THR A 78 4.43 6.21 -0.75
N ILE A 79 3.78 5.06 -0.90
CA ILE A 79 3.66 4.39 -2.21
C ILE A 79 2.79 5.21 -3.18
N LEU A 80 1.66 5.73 -2.70
CA LEU A 80 0.73 6.50 -3.53
C LEU A 80 1.41 7.78 -4.04
N ASP A 81 2.04 8.53 -3.13
CA ASP A 81 2.69 9.80 -3.45
C ASP A 81 3.85 9.61 -4.44
N ALA A 82 4.65 8.56 -4.26
CA ALA A 82 5.74 8.23 -5.17
C ALA A 82 5.23 7.86 -6.58
N VAL A 83 4.15 7.08 -6.65
CA VAL A 83 3.54 6.72 -7.94
C VAL A 83 2.92 7.94 -8.61
N GLU A 84 2.14 8.75 -7.89
CA GLU A 84 1.53 9.95 -8.46
C GLU A 84 2.57 11.00 -8.91
N ALA A 85 3.71 11.09 -8.24
CA ALA A 85 4.81 11.93 -8.68
C ALA A 85 5.37 11.52 -10.06
N GLU A 86 5.34 10.24 -10.38
CA GLU A 86 5.85 9.70 -11.66
C GLU A 86 4.81 9.75 -12.78
N ILE A 87 3.56 9.35 -12.51
CA ILE A 87 2.53 9.19 -13.56
C ILE A 87 1.44 10.27 -13.54
N GLY A 88 1.51 11.22 -12.61
CA GLY A 88 0.46 12.20 -12.37
C GLY A 88 -0.62 11.68 -11.40
N PRO A 89 -1.59 12.54 -11.03
CA PRO A 89 -2.61 12.20 -10.06
C PRO A 89 -3.52 11.05 -10.56
N LEU A 90 -3.83 10.12 -9.67
CA LEU A 90 -4.79 9.04 -9.95
C LEU A 90 -6.20 9.57 -9.68
N SER A 91 -7.06 9.57 -10.71
CA SER A 91 -8.42 10.13 -10.63
C SER A 91 -9.23 9.58 -9.46
N LEU A 92 -9.17 8.27 -9.21
CA LEU A 92 -9.87 7.61 -8.11
C LEU A 92 -9.41 8.05 -6.71
N ALA A 93 -8.17 8.50 -6.55
CA ALA A 93 -7.61 8.86 -5.23
C ALA A 93 -8.07 10.24 -4.74
N ARG A 94 -8.38 11.16 -5.66
CA ARG A 94 -8.65 12.58 -5.34
C ARG A 94 -10.10 13.01 -5.54
N ASP A 95 -10.89 12.24 -6.29
CA ASP A 95 -12.28 12.57 -6.61
C ASP A 95 -13.28 12.19 -5.52
N MET A 96 -12.86 11.47 -4.47
CA MET A 96 -13.70 11.27 -3.30
C MET A 96 -13.74 12.56 -2.48
N GLU A 97 -14.74 13.40 -2.72
CA GLU A 97 -15.20 14.42 -1.77
C GLU A 97 -15.62 13.71 -0.47
N LEU A 98 -14.64 13.38 0.37
CA LEU A 98 -14.91 12.81 1.68
C LEU A 98 -15.70 13.85 2.47
N PRO A 99 -16.84 13.48 3.09
CA PRO A 99 -17.58 14.41 3.91
C PRO A 99 -16.64 14.94 4.98
N LYS A 100 -16.49 16.28 5.04
CA LYS A 100 -15.69 16.93 6.07
C LYS A 100 -16.16 16.38 7.42
N PRO A 101 -15.24 15.94 8.30
CA PRO A 101 -15.63 15.44 9.61
C PRO A 101 -16.51 16.49 10.26
N ASN A 102 -17.71 16.09 10.68
CA ASN A 102 -18.60 16.96 11.42
C ASN A 102 -17.97 17.14 12.80
N VAL A 103 -17.06 18.12 12.92
CA VAL A 103 -16.42 18.49 14.17
C VAL A 103 -17.45 19.35 14.92
N PRO A 104 -18.08 18.86 16.00
CA PRO A 104 -18.82 19.75 16.88
C PRO A 104 -17.82 20.75 17.47
N VAL A 105 -18.14 22.04 17.31
CA VAL A 105 -17.43 23.18 17.92
C VAL A 105 -17.54 23.09 19.44
#